data_AF-A0ABD2LBZ5-F1
#
_entry.id   AF-A0ABD2LBZ5-F1
#
_cell.length_a   1.000
_cell.length_b   1.000
_cell.length_c   1.000
_cell.angle_alpha   90.00
_cell.angle_beta   90.00
_cell.angle_gamma   90.00
#
_symmetry.space_group_name_H-M   'P 1'
#
loop_
_entity.id
_entity.type
_entity.pdbx_description
1 polymer ?
#
loop_
_entity_poly.entity_id
_entity_poly.type
_entity_poly.pdbx_seq_one_letter_code
_entity_poly.pdbx_strand_id
1 'polypeptide(L)'
;MARREANGHRQKRESPPTYDDWLGTIRREGGQMAWLWRKSFAEVHNLGRTKQQMDEAVLSSKRIRDAIRTLAARGETADAAVRAEAQQILSTMALDFRFHSAAQPIGYSLATVFERIFSHIWVNSARMCQIQQISADRSVPIVWLPTHRSYFDFLLLSLLSYHYRIQLPAICAADDFRASRLLGEALRRCGAFFIRRSFREVFT
;
A
#
# COMPACT_ATOMS: atom_id res chain seq x y z
N MET A 1 46.98 39.67 -4.53
CA MET A 1 45.88 39.12 -3.69
C MET A 1 44.56 39.55 -4.32
N ALA A 2 43.58 38.74 -4.71
CA ALA A 2 43.38 37.30 -4.68
C ALA A 2 42.38 36.97 -5.81
N ARG A 3 42.68 35.98 -6.67
CA ARG A 3 41.71 35.40 -7.62
C ARG A 3 40.74 34.54 -6.81
N ARG A 4 39.44 34.87 -6.84
CA ARG A 4 38.39 34.00 -6.31
C ARG A 4 38.03 32.97 -7.37
N GLU A 5 38.42 31.72 -7.12
CA GLU A 5 38.01 30.56 -7.89
C GLU A 5 36.53 30.28 -7.61
N ALA A 6 35.69 30.43 -8.63
CA ALA A 6 34.30 29.98 -8.60
C ALA A 6 34.30 28.45 -8.76
N ASN A 7 34.28 27.74 -7.63
CA ASN A 7 34.16 26.29 -7.61
C ASN A 7 32.71 25.89 -7.96
N GLY A 8 32.45 25.71 -9.26
CA GLY A 8 31.20 25.18 -9.76
C GLY A 8 31.00 23.75 -9.28
N HIS A 9 30.08 23.53 -8.34
CA HIS A 9 29.50 22.21 -8.06
C HIS A 9 28.75 21.73 -9.29
N ARG A 10 29.49 21.12 -10.22
CA ARG A 10 28.95 20.38 -11.35
C ARG A 10 28.28 19.15 -10.75
N GLN A 11 26.97 19.21 -10.52
CA GLN A 11 26.15 18.03 -10.23
C GLN A 11 26.54 16.96 -11.25
N LYS A 12 27.06 15.82 -10.76
CA LYS A 12 27.29 14.64 -11.60
C LYS A 12 25.98 14.36 -12.31
N ARG A 13 25.96 14.50 -13.64
CA ARG A 13 24.82 14.04 -14.45
C ARG A 13 24.71 12.55 -14.19
N GLU A 14 23.68 12.15 -13.43
CA GLU A 14 23.33 10.74 -13.30
C GLU A 14 23.13 10.18 -14.70
N SER A 15 23.74 9.02 -14.99
CA SER A 15 23.49 8.31 -16.24
C SER A 15 21.98 8.14 -16.44
N PRO A 16 21.46 8.24 -17.67
CA PRO A 16 20.03 8.13 -17.90
C PRO A 16 19.50 6.82 -17.28
N PRO A 17 18.36 6.87 -16.57
CA PRO A 17 17.83 5.70 -15.91
C PRO A 17 17.61 4.57 -16.91
N THR A 18 18.27 3.43 -16.69
CA THR A 18 18.00 2.20 -17.44
C THR A 18 16.65 1.66 -16.99
N TYR A 19 15.77 1.42 -17.95
CA TYR A 19 14.49 0.76 -17.73
C TYR A 19 14.56 -0.65 -18.28
N ASP A 20 14.09 -1.61 -17.50
CA ASP A 20 14.00 -3.01 -17.90
C ASP A 20 12.54 -3.37 -18.19
N ASP A 21 12.31 -4.20 -19.21
CA ASP A 21 10.98 -4.78 -19.46
C ASP A 21 10.69 -5.89 -18.45
N TRP A 22 9.91 -5.55 -17.43
CA TRP A 22 9.52 -6.44 -16.35
C TRP A 22 8.74 -7.66 -16.83
N LEU A 23 7.82 -7.49 -17.79
CA LEU A 23 7.07 -8.62 -18.38
C LEU A 23 8.00 -9.52 -19.19
N GLY A 24 8.94 -8.95 -19.93
CA GLY A 24 10.02 -9.67 -20.60
C GLY A 24 10.83 -10.54 -19.62
N THR A 25 11.13 -10.02 -18.43
CA THR A 25 11.82 -10.77 -17.37
C THR A 25 10.97 -11.94 -16.87
N ILE A 26 9.68 -11.73 -16.58
CA ILE A 26 8.79 -12.84 -16.14
C ILE A 26 8.74 -13.96 -17.19
N ARG A 27 8.62 -13.61 -18.48
CA ARG A 27 8.60 -14.59 -19.59
C ARG A 27 9.88 -15.41 -19.64
N ARG A 28 11.05 -14.77 -19.56
CA ARG A 28 12.36 -15.45 -19.59
C ARG A 28 12.57 -16.37 -18.40
N GLU A 29 12.01 -16.03 -17.25
CA GLU A 29 12.18 -16.82 -16.04
C GLU A 29 11.14 -17.96 -15.89
N GLY A 30 10.47 -18.38 -16.97
CA GLY A 30 9.52 -19.50 -16.95
C GLY A 30 8.07 -19.11 -16.68
N GLY A 31 7.71 -17.84 -16.87
CA GLY A 31 6.34 -17.34 -16.81
C GLY A 31 5.84 -16.98 -15.41
N GLN A 32 4.56 -16.58 -15.31
CA GLN A 32 3.97 -16.04 -14.08
C GLN A 32 3.92 -17.08 -12.96
N MET A 33 3.71 -18.35 -13.30
CA MET A 33 3.71 -19.43 -12.31
C MET A 33 5.10 -19.60 -11.70
N ALA A 34 6.14 -19.78 -12.52
CA ALA A 34 7.50 -19.88 -12.01
C ALA A 34 7.90 -18.64 -11.19
N TRP A 35 7.48 -17.45 -11.61
CA TRP A 35 7.73 -16.19 -10.90
C TRP A 35 7.08 -16.16 -9.50
N LEU A 36 5.82 -16.60 -9.36
CA LEU A 36 5.13 -16.65 -8.08
C LEU A 36 5.71 -17.68 -7.12
N TRP A 37 6.02 -18.88 -7.63
CA TRP A 37 6.49 -19.99 -6.79
C TRP A 37 7.94 -19.78 -6.32
N ARG A 38 8.75 -19.00 -7.04
CA ARG A 38 10.14 -18.67 -6.64
C ARG A 38 10.24 -17.63 -5.52
N LYS A 39 9.16 -16.92 -5.18
CA LYS A 39 9.19 -15.84 -4.18
C LYS A 39 8.16 -16.11 -3.08
N SER A 40 8.62 -16.50 -1.90
CA SER A 40 7.77 -16.67 -0.71
C SER A 40 7.17 -15.33 -0.27
N PHE A 41 5.84 -15.25 -0.27
CA PHE A 41 5.10 -14.05 0.13
C PHE A 41 5.23 -13.72 1.63
N ALA A 42 5.48 -14.75 2.44
CA ALA A 42 5.48 -14.66 3.91
C ALA A 42 6.68 -13.86 4.45
N GLU A 43 7.82 -13.86 3.76
CA GLU A 43 9.03 -13.16 4.21
C GLU A 43 8.93 -11.64 4.13
N VAL A 44 8.10 -11.13 3.22
CA VAL A 44 8.01 -9.70 2.89
C VAL A 44 7.02 -8.95 3.81
N HIS A 45 6.16 -9.67 4.53
CA HIS A 45 4.96 -9.12 5.17
C HIS A 45 4.83 -9.40 6.67
N ASN A 46 5.85 -9.03 7.43
CA ASN A 46 5.75 -9.01 8.88
C ASN A 46 5.66 -7.58 9.40
N LEU A 47 4.41 -7.12 9.62
CA LEU A 47 4.07 -5.75 10.06
C LEU A 47 4.60 -5.39 11.46
N GLY A 48 5.26 -6.29 12.18
CA GLY A 48 5.83 -6.06 13.51
C GLY A 48 4.80 -5.86 14.63
N ARG A 49 3.57 -5.45 14.29
CA ARG A 49 2.41 -5.34 15.18
C ARG A 49 1.24 -6.14 14.62
N THR A 50 0.53 -6.82 15.50
CA THR A 50 -0.73 -7.50 15.15
C THR A 50 -1.83 -6.47 14.92
N LYS A 51 -2.90 -6.87 14.22
CA LYS A 51 -4.10 -6.03 14.05
C LYS A 51 -4.62 -5.51 15.39
N GLN A 52 -4.73 -6.39 16.39
CA GLN A 52 -5.21 -6.03 17.73
C GLN A 52 -4.33 -4.97 18.39
N GLN A 53 -3.00 -5.09 18.28
CA GLN A 53 -2.06 -4.09 18.82
C GLN A 53 -2.19 -2.73 18.12
N MET A 54 -2.43 -2.73 16.80
CA MET A 54 -2.68 -1.51 16.05
C MET A 54 -4.03 -0.87 16.46
N ASP A 55 -5.08 -1.67 16.56
CA ASP A 55 -6.41 -1.19 16.93
C ASP A 55 -6.38 -0.54 18.33
N GLU A 56 -5.73 -1.19 19.30
CA GLU A 56 -5.57 -0.67 20.65
C GLU A 56 -4.72 0.61 20.69
N ALA A 57 -3.63 0.68 19.91
CA ALA A 57 -2.80 1.88 19.82
C ALA A 57 -3.57 3.08 19.24
N VAL A 58 -4.45 2.85 18.25
CA VAL A 58 -5.27 3.91 17.66
C VAL A 58 -6.35 4.38 18.64
N LEU A 59 -7.07 3.46 19.29
CA LEU A 59 -8.12 3.79 20.25
C LEU A 59 -7.59 4.47 21.52
N SER A 60 -6.36 4.14 21.94
CA SER A 60 -5.70 4.76 23.09
C SER A 60 -5.04 6.10 22.77
N SER A 61 -4.99 6.51 21.49
CA SER A 61 -4.39 7.78 21.10
C SER A 61 -5.15 8.96 21.72
N LYS A 62 -4.40 10.00 22.11
CA LYS A 62 -4.97 11.21 22.72
C LYS A 62 -6.06 11.84 21.84
N ARG A 63 -5.78 11.95 20.53
CA ARG A 63 -6.70 12.52 19.54
C ARG A 63 -8.05 11.80 19.50
N ILE A 64 -8.05 10.47 19.51
CA ILE A 64 -9.29 9.68 19.49
C ILE A 64 -10.03 9.78 20.82
N ARG A 65 -9.31 9.69 21.96
CA ARG A 65 -9.93 9.86 23.28
C ARG A 65 -10.58 11.23 23.46
N ASP A 66 -9.92 12.30 23.03
CA ASP A 66 -10.45 13.66 23.10
C ASP A 66 -11.68 13.83 22.19
N ALA A 67 -11.67 13.22 21.00
CA ALA A 67 -12.82 13.21 20.09
C ALA A 67 -14.03 12.45 20.69
N ILE A 68 -13.81 11.27 21.28
CA ILE A 68 -14.86 10.49 21.95
C ILE A 68 -15.50 11.30 23.08
N ARG A 69 -14.69 11.90 23.95
CA ARG A 69 -15.17 12.75 25.06
C ARG A 69 -15.99 13.94 24.56
N THR A 70 -15.52 14.59 23.50
CA THR A 70 -16.22 15.76 22.91
C THR A 70 -17.57 15.37 22.34
N LEU A 71 -17.67 14.21 21.67
CA LEU A 71 -18.93 13.71 21.11
C LEU A 71 -19.89 13.22 22.18
N ALA A 72 -19.41 12.50 23.19
CA ALA A 72 -20.21 12.05 24.33
C ALA A 72 -20.81 13.24 25.11
N ALA A 73 -20.04 14.33 25.27
CA ALA A 73 -20.52 15.55 25.91
C ALA A 73 -21.57 16.32 25.10
N ARG A 74 -21.62 16.14 23.77
CA ARG A 74 -22.56 16.83 22.87
C ARG A 74 -23.87 16.07 22.63
N GLY A 75 -23.83 14.73 22.65
CA GLY A 75 -24.92 13.89 22.14
C GLY A 75 -25.78 13.17 23.18
N GLU A 76 -25.71 13.52 24.47
CA GLU A 76 -26.34 12.76 25.58
C GLU A 76 -26.10 11.24 25.52
N THR A 77 -25.01 10.82 24.86
CA THR A 77 -24.71 9.42 24.60
C THR A 77 -23.60 8.98 25.53
N ALA A 78 -23.76 7.81 26.15
CA ALA A 78 -22.74 7.27 27.04
C ALA A 78 -21.39 7.12 26.30
N ASP A 79 -20.29 7.44 26.99
CA ASP A 79 -18.91 7.30 26.47
C ASP A 79 -18.65 5.91 25.86
N ALA A 80 -19.27 4.87 26.44
CA ALA A 80 -19.22 3.51 25.93
C ALA A 80 -19.84 3.33 24.53
N ALA A 81 -20.94 4.02 24.23
CA ALA A 81 -21.61 3.94 22.93
C ALA A 81 -20.76 4.60 21.83
N VAL A 82 -20.20 5.79 22.11
CA VAL A 82 -19.30 6.51 21.18
C VAL A 82 -18.00 5.71 20.96
N ARG A 83 -17.48 5.07 22.01
CA ARG A 83 -16.32 4.17 21.88
C ARG A 83 -16.62 2.93 21.05
N ALA A 84 -17.80 2.33 21.19
CA ALA A 84 -18.23 1.19 20.38
C ALA A 84 -18.37 1.58 18.90
N GLU A 85 -18.90 2.77 18.61
CA GLU A 85 -18.96 3.30 17.25
C GLU A 85 -17.54 3.52 16.68
N ALA A 86 -16.63 4.11 17.46
CA ALA A 86 -15.23 4.28 17.05
C ALA A 86 -14.55 2.94 16.74
N GLN A 87 -14.83 1.89 17.52
CA GLN A 87 -14.36 0.52 17.26
C GLN A 87 -14.94 -0.06 15.97
N GLN A 88 -16.23 0.16 15.67
CA GLN A 88 -16.84 -0.27 14.41
C GLN A 88 -16.23 0.44 13.20
N ILE A 89 -16.02 1.76 13.30
CA ILE A 89 -15.35 2.54 12.26
C ILE A 89 -13.93 2.01 12.06
N LEU A 90 -13.18 1.83 13.14
CA LEU A 90 -11.80 1.36 13.08
C LEU A 90 -11.72 -0.05 12.49
N SER A 91 -12.55 -0.99 12.92
CA SER A 91 -12.56 -2.35 12.37
C SER A 91 -12.92 -2.40 10.88
N THR A 92 -13.70 -1.43 10.41
CA THR A 92 -14.04 -1.29 8.99
C THR A 92 -12.87 -0.76 8.16
N MET A 93 -12.13 0.21 8.74
CA MET A 93 -10.95 0.86 8.15
C MET A 93 -9.67 0.04 8.32
N ALA A 94 -9.62 -0.86 9.30
CA ALA A 94 -8.43 -1.62 9.62
C ALA A 94 -8.04 -2.53 8.45
N LEU A 95 -6.74 -2.59 8.22
CA LEU A 95 -6.13 -3.40 7.19
C LEU A 95 -6.23 -4.89 7.56
N ASP A 96 -6.88 -5.70 6.72
CA ASP A 96 -6.97 -7.17 6.90
C ASP A 96 -6.20 -7.88 5.79
N PHE A 97 -4.90 -8.08 6.00
CA PHE A 97 -4.11 -8.88 5.09
C PHE A 97 -4.26 -10.38 5.39
N ARG A 98 -4.91 -11.12 4.49
CA ARG A 98 -5.00 -12.59 4.57
C ARG A 98 -4.08 -13.24 3.55
N PHE A 99 -2.79 -13.27 3.89
CA PHE A 99 -1.70 -13.60 2.96
C PHE A 99 -1.66 -15.07 2.50
N HIS A 100 -2.11 -16.02 3.32
CA HIS A 100 -1.80 -17.45 3.08
C HIS A 100 -2.70 -18.17 2.07
N SER A 101 -3.93 -17.70 1.81
CA SER A 101 -4.88 -18.43 0.95
C SER A 101 -5.34 -17.68 -0.31
N ALA A 102 -5.18 -16.35 -0.36
CA ALA A 102 -5.73 -15.54 -1.45
C ALA A 102 -4.68 -14.75 -2.25
N ALA A 103 -3.54 -14.40 -1.67
CA ALA A 103 -2.59 -13.49 -2.31
C ALA A 103 -1.92 -14.09 -3.57
N GLN A 104 -1.55 -15.37 -3.52
CA GLN A 104 -0.92 -16.08 -4.65
C GLN A 104 -1.82 -16.22 -5.89
N PRO A 105 -3.07 -16.73 -5.79
CA PRO A 105 -3.94 -16.84 -6.96
C PRO A 105 -4.34 -15.46 -7.52
N ILE A 106 -4.46 -14.43 -6.67
CA ILE A 106 -4.73 -13.06 -7.12
C ILE A 106 -3.52 -12.49 -7.85
N GLY A 107 -2.31 -12.65 -7.31
CA GLY A 107 -1.06 -12.23 -7.96
C GLY A 107 -0.88 -12.89 -9.33
N TYR A 108 -1.20 -14.18 -9.47
CA TYR A 108 -1.20 -14.88 -10.76
C TYR A 108 -2.18 -14.31 -11.76
N SER A 109 -3.43 -14.15 -11.32
CA SER A 109 -4.50 -13.64 -12.17
C SER A 109 -4.15 -12.24 -12.68
N LEU A 110 -3.64 -11.38 -11.79
CA LEU A 110 -3.17 -10.06 -12.15
C LEU A 110 -2.00 -10.10 -13.14
N ALA A 111 -0.93 -10.84 -12.86
CA ALA A 111 0.21 -10.94 -13.77
C ALA A 111 -0.20 -11.45 -15.17
N THR A 112 -1.14 -12.39 -15.24
CA THR A 112 -1.70 -12.90 -16.49
C THR A 112 -2.52 -11.83 -17.24
N VAL A 113 -3.34 -11.07 -16.52
CA VAL A 113 -4.10 -9.96 -17.11
C VAL A 113 -3.16 -8.88 -17.66
N PHE A 114 -2.11 -8.53 -16.91
CA PHE A 114 -1.13 -7.53 -17.34
C PHE A 114 -0.37 -7.97 -18.59
N GLU A 115 0.01 -9.24 -18.71
CA GLU A 115 0.65 -9.74 -19.94
C GLU A 115 -0.28 -9.71 -21.17
N ARG A 116 -1.58 -9.91 -20.97
CA ARG A 116 -2.56 -9.83 -22.07
C ARG A 116 -2.82 -8.40 -22.54
N ILE A 117 -2.78 -7.43 -21.64
CA ILE A 117 -3.12 -6.03 -21.93
C ILE A 117 -1.88 -5.24 -22.37
N PHE A 118 -0.70 -5.54 -21.81
CA PHE A 118 0.53 -4.80 -22.06
C PHE A 118 1.58 -5.68 -22.74
N SER A 119 2.14 -5.19 -23.85
CA SER A 119 3.27 -5.87 -24.51
C SER A 119 4.56 -5.77 -23.69
N HIS A 120 4.78 -4.61 -23.06
CA HIS A 120 5.97 -4.28 -22.27
C HIS A 120 5.58 -3.42 -21.07
N ILE A 121 6.27 -3.63 -19.94
CA ILE A 121 6.18 -2.77 -18.76
C ILE A 121 7.59 -2.38 -18.35
N TRP A 122 7.92 -1.12 -18.62
CA TRP A 122 9.24 -0.55 -18.36
C TRP A 122 9.35 -0.11 -16.90
N VAL A 123 10.28 -0.72 -16.18
CA VAL A 123 10.51 -0.45 -14.76
C VAL A 123 11.97 -0.07 -14.55
N ASN A 124 12.20 0.97 -13.76
CA ASN A 124 13.55 1.33 -13.32
C ASN A 124 13.97 0.39 -12.17
N SER A 125 14.57 -0.74 -12.52
CA SER A 125 14.99 -1.75 -11.52
C SER A 125 15.99 -1.19 -10.52
N ALA A 126 16.90 -0.30 -10.96
CA ALA A 126 17.89 0.30 -10.07
C ALA A 126 17.23 1.11 -8.93
N ARG A 127 16.23 1.93 -9.25
CA ARG A 127 15.46 2.69 -8.24
C ARG A 127 14.62 1.77 -7.37
N MET A 128 14.02 0.72 -7.93
CA MET A 128 13.26 -0.26 -7.15
C MET A 128 14.14 -1.01 -6.14
N CYS A 129 15.37 -1.40 -6.53
CA CYS A 129 16.34 -1.98 -5.61
C CYS A 129 16.78 -1.00 -4.51
N GLN A 130 16.95 0.29 -4.84
CA GLN A 130 17.24 1.31 -3.82
C GLN A 130 16.08 1.44 -2.81
N ILE A 131 14.83 1.47 -3.29
CA ILE A 131 13.65 1.49 -2.43
C ILE A 131 13.59 0.23 -1.55
N GLN A 132 13.90 -0.94 -2.11
CA GLN A 132 13.99 -2.19 -1.35
C GLN A 132 15.01 -2.08 -0.21
N GLN A 133 16.20 -1.55 -0.47
CA GLN A 133 17.24 -1.38 0.56
C GLN A 133 16.79 -0.43 1.67
N ILE A 134 16.14 0.69 1.32
CA ILE A 134 15.58 1.62 2.30
C ILE A 134 14.47 0.93 3.11
N SER A 135 13.62 0.14 2.45
CA SER A 135 12.52 -0.59 3.08
C SER A 135 12.97 -1.70 4.03
N ALA A 136 14.23 -2.14 3.93
CA ALA A 136 14.78 -3.14 4.84
C ALA A 136 14.83 -2.63 6.28
N ASP A 137 14.98 -1.31 6.46
CA ASP A 137 14.71 -0.66 7.74
C ASP A 137 13.20 -0.49 7.93
N ARG A 138 12.63 -1.34 8.78
CA ARG A 138 11.19 -1.36 9.09
C ARG A 138 10.69 -0.09 9.80
N SER A 139 11.58 0.79 10.25
CA SER A 139 11.20 2.07 10.84
C SER A 139 10.80 3.12 9.79
N VAL A 140 11.14 2.91 8.51
CA VAL A 140 10.91 3.85 7.43
C VAL A 140 9.63 3.47 6.65
N PRO A 141 8.53 4.21 6.79
CA PRO A 141 7.32 3.94 6.02
C PRO A 141 7.50 4.38 4.55
N ILE A 142 7.04 3.55 3.61
CA ILE A 142 7.01 3.88 2.19
C ILE A 142 5.59 4.28 1.79
N VAL A 143 5.47 5.49 1.22
CA VAL A 143 4.22 6.00 0.67
C VAL A 143 4.33 6.07 -0.84
N TRP A 144 3.55 5.23 -1.53
CA TRP A 144 3.48 5.24 -2.98
C TRP A 144 2.49 6.30 -3.47
N LEU A 145 2.92 7.14 -4.41
CA LEU A 145 2.11 8.19 -5.02
C LEU A 145 1.97 7.94 -6.54
N PRO A 146 1.00 7.12 -6.98
CA PRO A 146 0.75 6.92 -8.39
C PRO A 146 0.16 8.19 -9.03
N THR A 147 0.27 8.30 -10.36
CA THR A 147 -0.41 9.35 -11.13
C THR A 147 -1.94 9.21 -11.15
N HIS A 148 -2.45 8.07 -10.70
CA HIS A 148 -3.86 7.75 -10.52
C HIS A 148 -4.69 7.87 -11.80
N ARG A 149 -4.08 7.52 -12.94
CA ARG A 149 -4.71 7.60 -14.26
C ARG A 149 -5.56 6.36 -14.57
N SER A 150 -5.34 5.26 -13.86
CA SER A 150 -6.10 4.03 -14.04
C SER A 150 -6.21 3.23 -12.75
N TYR A 151 -7.20 2.33 -12.67
CA TYR A 151 -7.29 1.33 -11.61
C TYR A 151 -6.13 0.32 -11.65
N PHE A 152 -5.36 0.25 -12.75
CA PHE A 152 -4.18 -0.61 -12.83
C PHE A 152 -3.00 -0.05 -12.04
N ASP A 153 -2.99 1.24 -11.71
CA ASP A 153 -1.84 1.88 -11.07
C ASP A 153 -1.50 1.20 -9.73
N PHE A 154 -2.49 1.01 -8.84
CA PHE A 154 -2.24 0.35 -7.55
C PHE A 154 -2.04 -1.16 -7.68
N LEU A 155 -2.66 -1.81 -8.68
CA LEU A 155 -2.46 -3.23 -8.94
C LEU A 155 -1.02 -3.50 -9.41
N LEU A 156 -0.52 -2.67 -10.32
CA LEU A 156 0.84 -2.74 -10.82
C LEU A 156 1.85 -2.46 -9.71
N LEU A 157 1.64 -1.41 -8.91
CA LEU A 157 2.49 -1.11 -7.75
C LEU A 157 2.55 -2.28 -6.77
N SER A 158 1.43 -2.98 -6.57
CA SER A 158 1.38 -4.18 -5.72
C SER A 158 2.20 -5.32 -6.31
N LEU A 159 2.09 -5.59 -7.62
CA LEU A 159 2.88 -6.61 -8.30
C LEU A 159 4.38 -6.28 -8.31
N LEU A 160 4.74 -5.02 -8.52
CA LEU A 160 6.12 -4.56 -8.50
C LEU A 160 6.69 -4.63 -7.08
N SER A 161 5.95 -4.19 -6.07
CA SER A 161 6.37 -4.33 -4.67
C SER A 161 6.65 -5.79 -4.32
N TYR A 162 5.75 -6.70 -4.74
CA TYR A 162 5.97 -8.14 -4.59
C TYR A 162 7.21 -8.62 -5.37
N HIS A 163 7.39 -8.19 -6.62
CA HIS A 163 8.55 -8.58 -7.44
C HIS A 163 9.88 -8.16 -6.77
N TYR A 164 9.96 -6.94 -6.24
CA TYR A 164 11.17 -6.42 -5.59
C TYR A 164 11.25 -6.72 -4.08
N ARG A 165 10.35 -7.56 -3.54
CA ARG A 165 10.28 -7.89 -2.10
C ARG A 165 10.18 -6.66 -1.19
N ILE A 166 9.43 -5.67 -1.65
CA ILE A 166 9.04 -4.50 -0.86
C ILE A 166 7.69 -4.82 -0.24
N GLN A 167 7.44 -4.34 0.98
CA GLN A 167 6.13 -4.44 1.61
C GLN A 167 5.05 -3.90 0.67
N LEU A 168 4.05 -4.72 0.35
CA LEU A 168 2.87 -4.32 -0.42
C LEU A 168 2.26 -3.03 0.14
N PRO A 169 1.86 -2.11 -0.76
CA PRO A 169 1.14 -0.91 -0.36
C PRO A 169 -0.21 -1.27 0.25
N ALA A 170 -0.57 -0.57 1.32
CA ALA A 170 -1.96 -0.50 1.75
C ALA A 170 -2.71 0.41 0.76
N ILE A 171 -3.76 -0.11 0.13
CA ILE A 171 -4.49 0.61 -0.93
C ILE A 171 -5.67 1.34 -0.28
N CYS A 172 -5.71 2.66 -0.37
CA CYS A 172 -6.89 3.43 0.03
C CYS A 172 -7.98 3.27 -1.04
N ALA A 173 -8.90 2.33 -0.84
CA ALA A 173 -10.02 2.11 -1.75
C ALA A 173 -11.21 2.99 -1.33
N ALA A 174 -11.88 3.56 -2.33
CA ALA A 174 -13.13 4.27 -2.11
C ALA A 174 -14.29 3.30 -1.88
N ASP A 175 -15.27 3.76 -1.10
CA ASP A 175 -16.44 2.99 -0.71
C ASP A 175 -17.33 2.53 -1.89
N ASP A 176 -17.18 3.17 -3.06
CA ASP A 176 -17.88 2.81 -4.30
C ASP A 176 -17.59 1.37 -4.77
N PHE A 177 -16.43 0.79 -4.39
CA PHE A 177 -16.08 -0.60 -4.68
C PHE A 177 -16.76 -1.64 -3.77
N ARG A 178 -17.42 -1.19 -2.70
CA ARG A 178 -18.14 -2.08 -1.78
C ARG A 178 -19.35 -2.76 -2.43
N ALA A 179 -19.95 -2.13 -3.45
CA ALA A 179 -21.12 -2.67 -4.15
C ALA A 179 -20.81 -4.01 -4.86
N SER A 180 -19.57 -4.20 -5.31
CA SER A 180 -19.10 -5.46 -5.86
C SER A 180 -18.52 -6.36 -4.75
N ARG A 181 -19.33 -7.26 -4.19
CA ARG A 181 -18.93 -8.19 -3.11
C ARG A 181 -17.65 -8.97 -3.43
N LEU A 182 -17.45 -9.35 -4.69
CA LEU A 182 -16.28 -10.12 -5.12
C LEU A 182 -15.00 -9.28 -5.18
N LEU A 183 -15.07 -8.10 -5.81
CA LEU A 183 -13.93 -7.22 -6.00
C LEU A 183 -13.55 -6.50 -4.70
N GLY A 184 -14.52 -6.11 -3.89
CA GLY A 184 -14.29 -5.54 -2.55
C GLY A 184 -13.58 -6.51 -1.61
N GLU A 185 -14.00 -7.79 -1.61
CA GLU A 185 -13.35 -8.83 -0.79
C GLU A 185 -11.93 -9.17 -1.29
N ALA A 186 -11.73 -9.25 -2.61
CA ALA A 186 -10.40 -9.46 -3.18
C ALA A 186 -9.46 -8.30 -2.84
N LEU A 187 -9.93 -7.05 -2.95
CA LEU A 187 -9.16 -5.86 -2.58
C LEU A 187 -8.86 -5.83 -1.08
N ARG A 188 -9.84 -6.14 -0.22
CA ARG A 188 -9.62 -6.25 1.24
C ARG A 188 -8.50 -7.23 1.55
N ARG A 189 -8.57 -8.45 0.98
CA ARG A 189 -7.56 -9.49 1.18
C ARG A 189 -6.17 -9.10 0.67
N CYS A 190 -6.10 -8.22 -0.33
CA CYS A 190 -4.86 -7.66 -0.85
C CYS A 190 -4.35 -6.42 -0.10
N GLY A 191 -5.01 -6.00 0.99
CA GLY A 191 -4.58 -4.86 1.78
C GLY A 191 -5.26 -3.54 1.44
N ALA A 192 -6.47 -3.57 0.89
CA ALA A 192 -7.25 -2.35 0.75
C ALA A 192 -7.90 -1.96 2.09
N PHE A 193 -7.78 -0.69 2.45
CA PHE A 193 -8.57 -0.07 3.52
C PHE A 193 -9.54 0.94 2.93
N PHE A 194 -10.72 1.06 3.54
CA PHE A 194 -11.82 1.86 3.02
C PHE A 194 -12.03 3.08 3.88
N ILE A 195 -12.05 4.26 3.26
CA ILE A 195 -12.38 5.52 3.92
C ILE A 195 -13.78 5.97 3.47
N ARG A 196 -14.61 6.43 4.40
CA ARG A 196 -15.91 7.04 4.07
C ARG A 196 -15.68 8.37 3.35
N ARG A 197 -16.31 8.56 2.18
CA ARG A 197 -16.20 9.80 1.38
C ARG A 197 -17.06 10.95 1.88
N SER A 198 -18.03 10.73 2.77
CA SER A 198 -18.89 11.78 3.29
C SER A 198 -18.31 12.44 4.55
N PHE A 199 -17.62 13.57 4.35
CA PHE A 199 -17.39 14.57 5.41
C PHE A 199 -18.59 15.53 5.58
N ARG A 200 -19.78 15.17 5.06
CA ARG A 200 -20.96 16.00 5.16
C ARG A 200 -21.63 15.77 6.52
N GLU A 201 -21.55 16.83 7.34
CA GLU A 201 -22.42 17.17 8.48
C GLU A 201 -22.30 16.30 9.75
N VAL A 202 -21.23 16.55 10.53
CA VAL A 202 -21.24 16.39 12.01
C VAL A 202 -20.61 17.63 12.69
N PHE A 203 -20.69 18.79 12.03
CA PHE A 203 -20.19 20.07 12.55
C PHE A 203 -21.18 21.22 12.33
N THR A 204 -22.47 20.94 12.52
CA THR A 204 -23.51 21.95 12.73
C THR A 204 -24.26 21.59 13.99
#